data_AF-A0A6L7Z663-F1
#
_entry.id   AF-A0A6L7Z663-F1
#
_cell.length_a   1.000
_cell.length_b   1.000
_cell.length_c   1.000
_cell.angle_alpha   90.00
_cell.angle_beta   90.00
_cell.angle_gamma   90.00
#
_symmetry.space_group_name_H-M   'P 1'
#
loop_
_entity.id
_entity.type
_entity.pdbx_description
1 polymer ?
#
loop_
_entity_poly.entity_id
_entity_poly.type
_entity_poly.pdbx_seq_one_letter_code
_entity_poly.pdbx_strand_id
1 'polypeptide(L)'
;MAEPTLNTSTSASGRRQLASLLPATLKRLLAVAVGLAGFMLANTLYLLLVRLADRVGLEPFALDEATLPPFYQVLLLAHTGAGLLLAVLMAAFLVAHLPRVWRRFHHEAAWTGVPYAAVGVGLVASGLFIFAEAATRGNSWVWWLHSGAAVLALAGYAAHRAVSHTRPPATRLARFLGVGTAASLALFVVHGGLAMREGAYREAGERPATAGSESSQATAGPGAGVPGGVNRDAARMLRGDFGPSGWVPAGAVPPESPFFPSPATTSTGDFLAADFLVRHGAAVGTGAIRAEAEARGFASETRIGSGSCERCHADIVDQWATSAHRFASFNNPFYEATIAAMRSEPRESNRWIDRHLASPGIAAGGVGRAASKWCSG
;
A
#
# COMPACT_ATOMS: atom_id res chain seq x y z
N MET A 1 -75.02 38.60 -0.20
CA MET A 1 -74.19 37.46 0.21
C MET A 1 -72.83 37.63 -0.46
N ALA A 2 -71.84 38.13 0.27
CA ALA A 2 -70.45 38.19 -0.17
C ALA A 2 -69.60 37.87 1.05
N GLU A 3 -68.96 36.72 1.01
CA GLU A 3 -68.16 36.11 2.06
C GLU A 3 -66.77 36.78 2.10
N PRO A 4 -66.21 37.16 3.26
CA PRO A 4 -64.85 37.66 3.33
C PRO A 4 -63.87 36.47 3.36
N THR A 5 -63.10 36.31 2.28
CA THR A 5 -62.01 35.34 2.20
C THR A 5 -60.89 35.72 3.19
N LEU A 6 -60.74 34.89 4.23
CA LEU A 6 -59.61 34.92 5.16
C LEU A 6 -58.33 34.55 4.42
N ASN A 7 -57.46 35.54 4.19
CA ASN A 7 -56.07 35.31 3.79
C ASN A 7 -55.28 34.77 4.97
N THR A 8 -55.19 33.44 5.09
CA THR A 8 -54.20 32.77 5.93
C THR A 8 -52.83 32.80 5.24
N SER A 9 -52.10 33.90 5.43
CA SER A 9 -50.66 33.90 5.17
C SER A 9 -49.96 33.07 6.24
N THR A 10 -49.77 31.78 5.98
CA THR A 10 -48.93 30.89 6.77
C THR A 10 -47.50 31.42 6.70
N SER A 11 -47.05 32.12 7.75
CA SER A 11 -45.66 32.56 7.86
C SER A 11 -44.76 31.34 7.92
N ALA A 12 -44.01 31.08 6.85
CA ALA A 12 -42.90 30.16 6.89
C ALA A 12 -41.89 30.68 7.93
N SER A 13 -41.88 30.05 9.10
CA SER A 13 -40.94 30.32 10.19
C SER A 13 -39.52 30.00 9.73
N GLY A 14 -38.85 30.98 9.12
CA GLY A 14 -37.42 30.93 8.87
C GLY A 14 -36.69 30.97 10.20
N ARG A 15 -36.12 29.84 10.65
CA ARG A 15 -35.24 29.78 11.85
C ARG A 15 -34.22 30.93 11.78
N ARG A 16 -34.31 31.88 12.71
CA ARG A 16 -33.45 33.07 12.79
C ARG A 16 -31.97 32.65 12.82
N GLN A 17 -31.15 33.13 11.88
CA GLN A 17 -29.72 32.86 11.87
C GLN A 17 -29.08 33.50 13.12
N LEU A 18 -28.61 32.67 14.04
CA LEU A 18 -27.87 33.11 15.23
C LEU A 18 -26.38 33.25 14.92
N ALA A 19 -25.71 34.16 15.64
CA ALA A 19 -24.26 34.34 15.52
C ALA A 19 -23.50 33.03 15.84
N SER A 20 -22.46 32.74 15.06
CA SER A 20 -21.66 31.52 15.20
C SER A 20 -21.03 31.39 16.58
N LEU A 21 -21.15 30.20 17.18
CA LEU A 21 -20.56 29.83 18.48
C LEU A 21 -19.02 29.69 18.46
N LEU A 22 -18.41 29.76 17.27
CA LEU A 22 -16.98 29.53 17.10
C LEU A 22 -16.19 30.84 17.26
N PRO A 23 -15.23 30.93 18.19
CA PRO A 23 -14.29 32.04 18.25
C PRO A 23 -13.40 32.07 16.98
N ALA A 24 -12.76 33.21 16.72
CA ALA A 24 -11.93 33.39 15.53
C ALA A 24 -10.83 32.32 15.37
N THR A 25 -10.24 31.88 16.48
CA THR A 25 -9.22 30.81 16.52
C THR A 25 -9.77 29.47 16.04
N LEU A 26 -10.91 29.02 16.56
CA LEU A 26 -11.55 27.77 16.13
C LEU A 26 -12.05 27.85 14.69
N LYS A 27 -12.48 29.02 14.21
CA LYS A 27 -12.84 29.22 12.79
C LYS A 27 -11.64 29.04 11.87
N ARG A 28 -10.48 29.58 12.24
CA ARG A 28 -9.22 29.40 11.48
C ARG A 28 -8.78 27.94 11.49
N LEU A 29 -8.80 27.29 12.66
CA LEU A 29 -8.47 25.87 12.78
C LEU A 29 -9.37 25.01 11.88
N LEU A 30 -10.69 25.22 11.92
CA LEU A 30 -11.64 24.52 11.07
C LEU A 30 -11.40 24.80 9.58
N ALA A 31 -11.06 26.04 9.21
CA ALA A 31 -10.78 26.39 7.82
C ALA A 31 -9.55 25.64 7.29
N VAL A 32 -8.47 25.55 8.09
CA VAL A 32 -7.27 24.76 7.76
C VAL A 32 -7.63 23.29 7.64
N ALA A 33 -8.36 22.73 8.61
CA ALA A 33 -8.78 21.33 8.60
C ALA A 33 -9.66 20.99 7.37
N VAL A 34 -10.58 21.89 6.99
CA VAL A 34 -11.41 21.71 5.78
C VAL A 34 -10.56 21.79 4.51
N GLY A 35 -9.58 22.71 4.44
CA GLY A 35 -8.64 22.77 3.31
C GLY A 35 -7.84 21.47 3.16
N LEU A 36 -7.32 20.96 4.28
CA LEU A 36 -6.60 19.70 4.33
C LEU A 36 -7.50 18.50 3.99
N ALA A 37 -8.76 18.49 4.44
CA ALA A 37 -9.74 17.49 4.04
C ALA A 37 -10.03 17.53 2.53
N GLY A 38 -9.98 18.71 1.89
CA GLY A 38 -10.08 18.86 0.44
C GLY A 38 -8.90 18.23 -0.29
N PHE A 39 -7.69 18.43 0.21
CA PHE A 39 -6.50 17.73 -0.27
C PHE A 39 -6.64 16.21 -0.10
N MET A 40 -7.08 15.75 1.08
CA MET A 40 -7.30 14.32 1.35
C MET A 40 -8.33 13.71 0.38
N LEU A 41 -9.41 14.44 0.07
CA LEU A 41 -10.40 14.01 -0.91
C LEU A 41 -9.78 13.84 -2.30
N ALA A 42 -9.06 14.85 -2.79
CA ALA A 42 -8.40 14.79 -4.10
C ALA A 42 -7.38 13.65 -4.19
N ASN A 43 -6.57 13.48 -3.14
CA ASN A 43 -5.59 12.41 -3.04
C ASN A 43 -6.26 11.02 -3.03
N THR A 44 -7.29 10.84 -2.20
CA THR A 44 -8.03 9.58 -2.10
C THR A 44 -8.68 9.20 -3.43
N LEU A 45 -9.34 10.15 -4.09
CA LEU A 45 -9.95 9.93 -5.40
C LEU A 45 -8.89 9.57 -6.45
N TYR A 46 -7.73 10.25 -6.44
CA TYR A 46 -6.60 9.90 -7.29
C TYR A 46 -6.13 8.45 -7.06
N LEU A 47 -5.90 8.04 -5.81
CA LEU A 47 -5.45 6.67 -5.49
C LEU A 47 -6.48 5.62 -5.94
N LEU A 48 -7.78 5.93 -5.79
CA LEU A 48 -8.85 5.06 -6.28
C LEU A 48 -8.91 5.00 -7.80
N LEU A 49 -8.68 6.11 -8.50
CA LEU A 49 -8.65 6.15 -9.97
C LEU A 49 -7.47 5.37 -10.54
N VAL A 50 -6.27 5.52 -9.99
CA VAL A 50 -5.10 4.72 -10.40
C VAL A 50 -5.35 3.23 -10.15
N ARG A 51 -5.93 2.88 -8.99
CA ARG A 51 -6.30 1.48 -8.69
C ARG A 51 -7.39 0.95 -9.62
N LEU A 52 -8.32 1.80 -10.08
CA LEU A 52 -9.31 1.42 -11.07
C LEU A 52 -8.68 1.22 -12.45
N ALA A 53 -7.79 2.13 -12.87
CA ALA A 53 -7.04 2.05 -14.11
C ALA A 53 -6.23 0.75 -14.20
N ASP A 54 -5.54 0.41 -13.12
CA ASP A 54 -4.83 -0.86 -12.94
C ASP A 54 -5.75 -2.08 -13.14
N ARG A 55 -6.91 -2.11 -12.47
CA ARG A 55 -7.86 -3.22 -12.60
C ARG A 55 -8.44 -3.41 -14.00
N VAL A 56 -8.51 -2.35 -14.80
CA VAL A 56 -9.07 -2.41 -16.16
C VAL A 56 -7.98 -2.41 -17.24
N GLY A 57 -6.69 -2.43 -16.86
CA GLY A 57 -5.56 -2.41 -17.80
C GLY A 57 -5.49 -1.11 -18.63
N LEU A 58 -5.83 0.04 -18.05
CA LEU A 58 -5.83 1.32 -18.76
C LEU A 58 -4.42 1.90 -18.85
N GLU A 59 -3.66 1.50 -19.86
CA GLU A 59 -2.40 2.15 -20.21
C GLU A 59 -2.63 3.61 -20.65
N PRO A 60 -1.78 4.58 -20.25
CA PRO A 60 -0.54 4.48 -19.45
C PRO A 60 -0.76 4.68 -17.93
N PHE A 61 -1.99 4.57 -17.43
CA PHE A 61 -2.35 4.92 -16.04
C PHE A 61 -2.38 3.71 -15.10
N ALA A 62 -2.24 2.49 -15.62
CA ALA A 62 -2.12 1.27 -14.85
C ALA A 62 -0.80 1.24 -14.06
N LEU A 63 -0.74 0.45 -13.00
CA LEU A 63 0.49 0.26 -12.23
C LEU A 63 1.33 -0.81 -12.92
N ASP A 64 2.65 -0.61 -12.99
CA ASP A 64 3.59 -1.64 -13.46
C ASP A 64 3.62 -2.80 -12.44
N GLU A 65 3.58 -4.05 -12.91
CA GLU A 65 3.46 -5.25 -12.07
C GLU A 65 4.59 -5.35 -11.03
N ALA A 66 5.77 -4.80 -11.37
CA ALA A 66 6.98 -4.95 -10.56
C ALA A 66 7.36 -3.70 -9.76
N THR A 67 6.85 -2.50 -10.10
CA THR A 67 7.26 -1.26 -9.43
C THR A 67 6.15 -0.22 -9.33
N LEU A 68 5.97 0.35 -8.14
CA LEU A 68 5.05 1.48 -7.95
C LEU A 68 5.68 2.76 -8.54
N PRO A 69 4.99 3.53 -9.39
CA PRO A 69 5.50 4.79 -9.91
C PRO A 69 5.86 5.77 -8.77
N PRO A 70 6.97 6.52 -8.85
CA PRO A 70 7.40 7.42 -7.77
C PRO A 70 6.32 8.43 -7.37
N PHE A 71 5.56 8.94 -8.35
CA PHE A 71 4.47 9.86 -8.10
C PHE A 71 3.35 9.22 -7.28
N TYR A 72 2.99 7.96 -7.56
CA TYR A 72 2.03 7.21 -6.75
C TYR A 72 2.53 7.03 -5.31
N GLN A 73 3.82 6.68 -5.12
CA GLN A 73 4.42 6.55 -3.79
C GLN A 73 4.38 7.86 -3.00
N VAL A 74 4.71 8.98 -3.63
CA VAL A 74 4.65 10.32 -3.00
C VAL A 74 3.22 10.66 -2.58
N LEU A 75 2.23 10.40 -3.43
CA LEU A 75 0.82 10.68 -3.11
C LEU A 75 0.31 9.77 -2.00
N LEU A 76 0.71 8.50 -1.98
CA LEU A 76 0.40 7.57 -0.88
C LEU A 76 1.02 8.05 0.44
N LEU A 77 2.30 8.45 0.45
CA LEU A 77 2.95 8.98 1.64
C LEU A 77 2.30 10.30 2.09
N ALA A 78 1.98 11.18 1.15
CA ALA A 78 1.29 12.43 1.43
C ALA A 78 -0.11 12.19 2.00
N HIS A 79 -0.81 11.13 1.56
CA HIS A 79 -2.09 10.74 2.13
C HIS A 79 -1.94 10.38 3.62
N THR A 80 -0.97 9.54 3.95
CA THR A 80 -0.70 9.16 5.35
C THR A 80 -0.33 10.37 6.19
N GLY A 81 0.63 11.19 5.74
CA GLY A 81 1.09 12.37 6.48
C GLY A 81 -0.01 13.44 6.66
N ALA A 82 -0.72 13.78 5.59
CA ALA A 82 -1.83 14.74 5.64
C ALA A 82 -3.02 14.20 6.44
N GLY A 83 -3.29 12.89 6.37
CA GLY A 83 -4.32 12.23 7.16
C GLY A 83 -4.05 12.30 8.67
N LEU A 84 -2.80 12.02 9.08
CA LEU A 84 -2.37 12.17 10.48
C LEU A 84 -2.46 13.62 10.95
N LEU A 85 -2.00 14.58 10.15
CA LEU A 85 -2.14 16.00 10.47
C LEU A 85 -3.62 16.41 10.61
N LEU A 86 -4.48 15.96 9.70
CA LEU A 86 -5.91 16.23 9.76
C LEU A 86 -6.54 15.64 11.02
N ALA A 87 -6.16 14.42 11.39
CA ALA A 87 -6.62 13.75 12.61
C ALA A 87 -6.28 14.57 13.85
N VAL A 88 -5.03 15.04 13.98
CA VAL A 88 -4.59 15.89 15.10
C VAL A 88 -5.37 17.20 15.15
N LEU A 89 -5.51 17.90 14.01
CA LEU A 89 -6.23 19.17 13.95
C LEU A 89 -7.72 19.01 14.30
N MET A 90 -8.35 17.93 13.82
CA MET A 90 -9.75 17.63 14.09
C MET A 90 -9.99 17.17 15.54
N ALA A 91 -9.06 16.42 16.14
CA ALA A 91 -9.11 16.07 17.55
C ALA A 91 -8.99 17.32 18.43
N ALA A 92 -8.04 18.20 18.14
CA ALA A 92 -7.89 19.49 18.83
C ALA A 92 -9.15 20.35 18.67
N PHE A 93 -9.73 20.39 17.46
CA PHE A 93 -10.99 21.08 17.22
C PHE A 93 -12.13 20.48 18.05
N LEU A 94 -12.30 19.15 18.06
CA LEU A 94 -13.36 18.45 18.80
C LEU A 94 -13.28 18.76 20.29
N VAL A 95 -12.10 18.60 20.90
CA VAL A 95 -11.86 18.89 22.32
C VAL A 95 -12.16 20.35 22.65
N ALA A 96 -11.72 21.28 21.81
CA ALA A 96 -11.99 22.71 22.02
C ALA A 96 -13.47 23.07 21.74
N HIS A 97 -14.16 22.34 20.88
CA HIS A 97 -15.54 22.59 20.49
C HIS A 97 -16.54 22.06 21.52
N LEU A 98 -16.27 20.89 22.11
CA LEU A 98 -17.20 20.16 22.97
C LEU A 98 -17.73 20.96 24.17
N PRO A 99 -16.91 21.70 24.96
CA PRO A 99 -17.39 22.50 26.08
C PRO A 99 -18.39 23.60 25.65
N ARG A 100 -18.24 24.13 24.43
CA ARG A 100 -19.12 25.18 23.90
C ARG A 100 -20.48 24.61 23.50
N VAL A 101 -20.48 23.40 22.92
CA VAL A 101 -21.69 22.68 22.56
C VAL A 101 -22.47 22.30 23.82
N TRP A 102 -21.78 21.79 24.85
CA TRP A 102 -22.41 21.39 26.10
C TRP A 102 -23.13 22.56 26.80
N ARG A 103 -22.55 23.76 26.75
CA ARG A 103 -23.19 24.97 27.29
C ARG A 103 -24.48 25.39 26.58
N ARG A 104 -24.73 24.95 25.34
CA ARG A 104 -25.96 25.24 24.57
C ARG A 104 -26.54 23.96 23.98
N PHE A 105 -26.52 22.91 24.79
CA PHE A 105 -26.97 21.59 24.40
C PHE A 105 -28.42 21.62 23.91
N HIS A 106 -28.67 20.95 22.79
CA HIS A 106 -30.01 20.66 22.29
C HIS A 106 -29.98 19.32 21.55
N HIS A 107 -31.08 18.56 21.61
CA HIS A 107 -31.11 17.17 21.16
C HIS A 107 -30.74 17.01 19.67
N GLU A 108 -31.18 17.93 18.80
CA GLU A 108 -30.87 17.89 17.36
C GLU A 108 -29.35 17.93 17.08
N ALA A 109 -28.58 18.71 17.87
CA ALA A 109 -27.13 18.78 17.74
C ALA A 109 -26.43 17.51 18.23
N ALA A 110 -26.97 16.83 19.24
CA ALA A 110 -26.42 15.58 19.76
C ALA A 110 -26.54 14.44 18.73
N TRP A 111 -27.71 14.31 18.09
CA TRP A 111 -27.98 13.25 17.10
C TRP A 111 -27.13 13.33 15.84
N THR A 112 -26.57 14.48 15.50
CA THR A 112 -25.66 14.62 14.37
C THR A 112 -24.19 14.70 14.80
N GLY A 113 -23.89 15.34 15.93
CA GLY A 113 -22.53 15.53 16.41
C GLY A 113 -21.89 14.27 16.99
N VAL A 114 -22.61 13.49 17.79
CA VAL A 114 -22.06 12.28 18.44
C VAL A 114 -21.76 11.19 17.40
N PRO A 115 -22.67 10.83 16.48
CA PRO A 115 -22.35 9.86 15.43
C PRO A 115 -21.22 10.34 14.52
N TYR A 116 -21.18 11.63 14.18
CA TYR A 116 -20.09 12.18 13.38
C TYR A 116 -18.73 12.08 14.10
N ALA A 117 -18.67 12.38 15.39
CA ALA A 117 -17.46 12.20 16.18
C ALA A 117 -17.03 10.72 16.25
N ALA A 118 -17.99 9.80 16.44
CA ALA A 118 -17.71 8.36 16.45
C ALA A 118 -17.16 7.87 15.10
N VAL A 119 -17.73 8.30 13.98
CA VAL A 119 -17.20 8.02 12.63
C VAL A 119 -15.79 8.59 12.47
N GLY A 120 -15.54 9.81 12.96
CA GLY A 120 -14.21 10.42 12.94
C GLY A 120 -13.17 9.60 13.73
N VAL A 121 -13.52 9.14 14.94
CA VAL A 121 -12.66 8.25 15.74
C VAL A 121 -12.41 6.94 15.02
N GLY A 122 -13.46 6.32 14.45
CA GLY A 122 -13.33 5.09 13.66
C GLY A 122 -12.44 5.26 12.43
N LEU A 123 -12.51 6.40 11.75
CA LEU A 123 -11.64 6.72 10.61
C LEU A 123 -10.17 6.82 11.04
N VAL A 124 -9.88 7.48 12.16
CA VAL A 124 -8.52 7.56 12.71
C VAL A 124 -8.01 6.19 13.16
N ALA A 125 -8.81 5.45 13.93
CA ALA A 125 -8.43 4.13 14.42
C ALA A 125 -8.15 3.15 13.28
N SER A 126 -9.03 3.10 12.27
CA SER A 126 -8.82 2.27 11.08
C SER A 126 -7.60 2.70 10.26
N GLY A 127 -7.33 4.01 10.15
CA GLY A 127 -6.14 4.51 9.44
C GLY A 127 -4.83 4.16 10.14
N LEU A 128 -4.77 4.32 11.47
CA LEU A 128 -3.61 3.93 12.28
C LEU A 128 -3.40 2.41 12.26
N PHE A 129 -4.49 1.64 12.30
CA PHE A 129 -4.41 0.18 12.20
C PHE A 129 -3.85 -0.27 10.84
N ILE A 130 -4.31 0.32 9.73
CA ILE A 130 -3.75 0.08 8.39
C ILE A 130 -2.26 0.41 8.34
N PHE A 131 -1.86 1.51 8.95
CA PHE A 131 -0.45 1.94 8.98
C PHE A 131 0.43 1.00 9.81
N ALA A 132 -0.07 0.44 10.92
CA ALA A 132 0.72 -0.39 11.83
C ALA A 132 0.72 -1.89 11.47
N GLU A 133 -0.46 -2.49 11.24
CA GLU A 133 -0.64 -3.95 11.28
C GLU A 133 -1.49 -4.50 10.11
N ALA A 134 -2.21 -3.66 9.35
CA ALA A 134 -3.30 -4.09 8.46
C ALA A 134 -3.01 -4.09 6.95
N ALA A 135 -1.77 -3.91 6.50
CA ALA A 135 -1.40 -4.11 5.10
C ALA A 135 -1.30 -5.60 4.72
N THR A 136 -2.25 -6.42 5.20
CA THR A 136 -2.33 -7.87 5.01
C THR A 136 -3.65 -8.25 4.36
N ARG A 137 -3.68 -9.35 3.60
CA ARG A 137 -4.92 -9.78 2.90
C ARG A 137 -6.06 -10.09 3.88
N GLY A 138 -5.74 -10.69 5.03
CA GLY A 138 -6.69 -11.03 6.09
C GLY A 138 -7.37 -9.82 6.74
N ASN A 139 -6.71 -8.66 6.75
CA ASN A 139 -7.27 -7.43 7.32
C ASN A 139 -7.82 -6.46 6.26
N SER A 140 -8.02 -6.93 5.02
CA SER A 140 -8.56 -6.11 3.91
C SER A 140 -9.93 -5.48 4.21
N TRP A 141 -10.71 -6.07 5.11
CA TRP A 141 -11.98 -5.50 5.59
C TRP A 141 -11.77 -4.14 6.29
N VAL A 142 -10.62 -3.89 6.92
CA VAL A 142 -10.32 -2.59 7.56
C VAL A 142 -10.14 -1.50 6.51
N TRP A 143 -9.56 -1.84 5.36
CA TRP A 143 -9.47 -0.90 4.23
C TRP A 143 -10.86 -0.47 3.75
N TRP A 144 -11.81 -1.41 3.67
CA TRP A 144 -13.21 -1.10 3.36
C TRP A 144 -13.88 -0.26 4.44
N LEU A 145 -13.66 -0.58 5.72
CA LEU A 145 -14.16 0.20 6.85
C LEU A 145 -13.63 1.64 6.81
N HIS A 146 -12.32 1.82 6.60
CA HIS A 146 -11.68 3.13 6.50
C HIS A 146 -12.28 3.95 5.35
N SER A 147 -12.41 3.34 4.17
CA SER A 147 -12.99 3.98 2.99
C SER A 147 -14.46 4.37 3.22
N GLY A 148 -15.25 3.48 3.81
CA GLY A 148 -16.65 3.75 4.17
C GLY A 148 -16.78 4.86 5.22
N ALA A 149 -15.92 4.84 6.25
CA ALA A 149 -15.87 5.88 7.27
C ALA A 149 -15.49 7.25 6.68
N ALA A 150 -14.63 7.31 5.66
CA ALA A 150 -14.28 8.56 4.98
C ALA A 150 -15.49 9.16 4.25
N VAL A 151 -16.27 8.33 3.54
CA VAL A 151 -17.52 8.77 2.89
C VAL A 151 -18.54 9.24 3.93
N LEU A 152 -18.72 8.47 5.01
CA LEU A 152 -19.62 8.82 6.11
C LEU A 152 -19.16 10.10 6.83
N ALA A 153 -17.86 10.37 6.94
CA ALA A 153 -17.35 11.59 7.54
C ALA A 153 -17.72 12.83 6.70
N LEU A 154 -17.66 12.74 5.37
CA LEU A 154 -18.10 13.84 4.49
C LEU A 154 -19.61 14.09 4.61
N ALA A 155 -20.41 13.02 4.57
CA ALA A 155 -21.86 13.11 4.72
C ALA A 155 -22.25 13.62 6.13
N GLY A 156 -21.61 13.09 7.17
CA GLY A 156 -21.80 13.47 8.56
C GLY A 156 -21.44 14.92 8.83
N TYR A 157 -20.33 15.42 8.25
CA TYR A 157 -19.98 16.84 8.31
C TYR A 157 -21.05 17.74 7.69
N ALA A 158 -21.56 17.37 6.50
CA ALA A 158 -22.62 18.12 5.85
C ALA A 158 -23.92 18.12 6.69
N ALA A 159 -24.32 16.97 7.23
CA ALA A 159 -25.50 16.82 8.09
C ALA A 159 -25.35 17.61 9.40
N HIS A 160 -24.23 17.46 10.10
CA HIS A 160 -23.93 18.20 11.33
C HIS A 160 -23.97 19.71 11.10
N ARG A 161 -23.46 20.17 9.95
CA ARG A 161 -23.45 21.59 9.60
C ARG A 161 -24.82 22.10 9.13
N ALA A 162 -25.67 21.26 8.54
CA ALA A 162 -27.04 21.61 8.15
C ALA A 162 -27.98 21.82 9.35
N VAL A 163 -27.73 21.10 10.45
CA VAL A 163 -28.46 21.30 11.72
C VAL A 163 -28.01 22.57 12.44
N SER A 164 -26.77 23.03 12.21
CA SER A 164 -26.29 24.28 12.80
C SER A 164 -27.10 25.51 12.32
N HIS A 165 -27.34 26.47 13.22
CA HIS A 165 -28.07 27.70 12.90
C HIS A 165 -27.43 28.53 11.76
N THR A 166 -26.14 28.31 11.49
CA THR A 166 -25.40 28.94 10.40
C THR A 166 -25.20 27.95 9.25
N ARG A 167 -26.26 27.70 8.49
CA ARG A 167 -26.22 26.81 7.32
C ARG A 167 -25.37 27.46 6.21
N PRO A 168 -24.26 26.85 5.77
CA PRO A 168 -23.57 27.30 4.57
C PRO A 168 -24.47 27.06 3.35
N PRO A 169 -24.40 27.90 2.31
CA PRO A 169 -25.12 27.65 1.07
C PRO A 169 -24.60 26.36 0.43
N ALA A 170 -25.51 25.57 -0.18
CA ALA A 170 -25.18 24.30 -0.84
C ALA A 170 -24.08 24.47 -1.91
N THR A 171 -23.99 25.66 -2.51
CA THR A 171 -22.93 26.03 -3.47
C THR A 171 -21.52 25.92 -2.90
N ARG A 172 -21.30 26.13 -1.59
CA ARG A 172 -19.98 25.96 -0.98
C ARG A 172 -19.57 24.49 -0.91
N LEU A 173 -20.50 23.60 -0.57
CA LEU A 173 -20.23 22.16 -0.58
C LEU A 173 -20.01 21.65 -2.00
N ALA A 174 -20.85 22.10 -2.95
CA ALA A 174 -20.69 21.74 -4.36
C ALA A 174 -19.33 22.20 -4.92
N ARG A 175 -18.90 23.43 -4.60
CA ARG A 175 -17.57 23.94 -4.96
C ARG A 175 -16.45 23.13 -4.33
N PHE A 176 -16.57 22.78 -3.05
CA PHE A 176 -15.56 21.97 -2.36
C PHE A 176 -15.39 20.60 -3.02
N LEU A 177 -16.49 19.89 -3.28
CA LEU A 177 -16.47 18.60 -3.96
C LEU A 177 -15.95 18.75 -5.41
N GLY A 178 -16.42 19.77 -6.14
CA GLY A 178 -15.98 20.04 -7.51
C GLY A 178 -14.49 20.33 -7.62
N VAL A 179 -13.93 21.16 -6.72
CA VAL A 179 -12.48 21.42 -6.66
C VAL A 179 -11.70 20.16 -6.31
N GLY A 180 -12.18 19.36 -5.36
CA GLY A 180 -11.56 18.08 -5.01
C GLY A 180 -11.52 17.11 -6.19
N THR A 181 -12.63 16.97 -6.92
CA THR A 181 -12.71 16.14 -8.13
C THR A 181 -11.81 16.69 -9.25
N ALA A 182 -11.81 17.99 -9.50
CA ALA A 182 -10.94 18.61 -10.51
C ALA A 182 -9.45 18.43 -10.19
N ALA A 183 -9.07 18.59 -8.91
CA ALA A 183 -7.70 18.34 -8.45
C ALA A 183 -7.32 16.86 -8.60
N SER A 184 -8.21 15.93 -8.27
CA SER A 184 -8.03 14.49 -8.52
C SER A 184 -7.77 14.19 -9.99
N LEU A 185 -8.57 14.76 -10.89
CA LEU A 185 -8.38 14.59 -12.34
C LEU A 185 -7.04 15.18 -12.81
N ALA A 186 -6.65 16.35 -12.30
CA ALA A 186 -5.36 16.95 -12.60
C ALA A 186 -4.19 16.06 -12.15
N LEU A 187 -4.25 15.52 -10.93
CA LEU A 187 -3.25 14.56 -10.42
C LEU A 187 -3.20 13.29 -11.29
N PHE A 188 -4.36 12.79 -11.71
CA PHE A 188 -4.46 11.61 -12.59
C PHE A 188 -3.84 11.88 -13.97
N VAL A 189 -4.10 13.05 -14.57
CA VAL A 189 -3.47 13.47 -15.83
C VAL A 189 -1.95 13.63 -15.67
N VAL A 190 -1.48 14.23 -14.57
CA VAL A 190 -0.04 14.35 -14.26
C VAL A 190 0.60 12.96 -14.15
N HIS A 191 -0.06 12.02 -13.48
CA HIS A 191 0.40 10.63 -13.40
C HIS A 191 0.58 10.02 -14.80
N GLY A 192 -0.44 10.08 -15.65
CA GLY A 192 -0.34 9.56 -17.02
C GLY A 192 0.75 10.26 -17.84
N GLY A 193 0.89 11.59 -17.69
CA GLY A 193 1.96 12.35 -18.34
C GLY A 193 3.37 11.93 -17.92
N LEU A 194 3.56 11.65 -16.63
CA LEU A 194 4.82 11.12 -16.11
C LEU A 194 5.05 9.68 -16.58
N ALA A 195 4.02 8.83 -16.56
CA ALA A 195 4.08 7.45 -17.02
C ALA A 195 4.44 7.34 -18.51
N MET A 196 3.82 8.14 -19.38
CA MET A 196 4.17 8.21 -20.80
C MET A 196 5.61 8.65 -21.03
N ARG A 197 6.08 9.65 -20.26
CA ARG A 197 7.47 10.10 -20.33
C ARG A 197 8.43 8.99 -19.90
N GLU A 198 8.07 8.21 -18.88
CA GLU A 198 8.84 7.04 -18.44
C GLU A 198 8.85 5.92 -19.49
N GLY A 199 7.71 5.62 -20.13
CA GLY A 199 7.63 4.67 -21.25
C GLY A 199 8.51 5.08 -22.44
N ALA A 200 8.49 6.35 -22.82
CA ALA A 200 9.34 6.87 -23.89
C ALA A 200 10.84 6.76 -23.57
N TYR A 201 11.25 6.83 -22.30
CA TYR A 201 12.64 6.56 -21.91
C TYR A 201 13.01 5.07 -22.02
N ARG A 202 12.08 4.14 -21.79
CA ARG A 202 12.32 2.68 -22.00
C ARG A 202 12.58 2.38 -23.48
N GLU A 203 11.69 2.83 -24.37
CA GLU A 203 11.83 2.62 -25.81
C GLU A 203 13.10 3.28 -26.39
N ALA A 204 13.50 4.44 -25.85
CA ALA A 204 14.73 5.12 -26.27
C ALA A 204 16.01 4.45 -25.73
N GLY A 205 15.94 3.78 -24.58
CA GLY A 205 17.03 3.03 -23.95
C GLY A 205 17.20 1.60 -24.50
N GLU A 206 16.19 1.05 -25.17
CA GLU A 206 16.22 -0.23 -25.88
C GLU A 206 16.97 -0.19 -27.22
N ARG A 207 17.59 0.95 -27.59
CA ARG A 207 18.67 0.90 -28.58
C ARG A 207 19.80 0.02 -28.03
N PRO A 208 20.16 -1.05 -28.73
CA PRO A 208 20.65 -2.24 -28.08
C PRO A 208 22.02 -1.97 -27.45
N ALA A 209 22.14 -2.31 -26.17
CA ALA A 209 23.40 -2.77 -25.60
C ALA A 209 23.76 -4.13 -26.25
N THR A 210 23.96 -4.15 -27.57
CA THR A 210 24.62 -5.23 -28.30
C THR A 210 26.10 -5.18 -27.96
N ALA A 211 26.47 -5.71 -26.79
CA ALA A 211 27.82 -6.18 -26.49
C ALA A 211 27.84 -6.84 -25.11
N GLY A 212 27.42 -8.11 -25.01
CA GLY A 212 27.85 -8.94 -23.87
C GLY A 212 27.00 -10.14 -23.47
N SER A 213 25.69 -10.19 -23.77
CA SER A 213 24.87 -11.35 -23.38
C SER A 213 24.78 -12.36 -24.51
N GLU A 214 25.72 -13.30 -24.56
CA GLU A 214 25.59 -14.49 -25.39
C GLU A 214 24.29 -15.24 -25.04
N SER A 215 23.43 -15.36 -26.05
CA SER A 215 22.40 -16.39 -26.22
C SER A 215 21.65 -16.89 -24.97
N SER A 216 20.51 -16.27 -24.66
CA SER A 216 19.38 -17.07 -24.16
C SER A 216 18.25 -17.02 -25.18
N GLN A 217 18.24 -18.03 -26.06
CA GLN A 217 17.11 -18.34 -26.93
C GLN A 217 15.80 -18.28 -26.15
N ALA A 218 14.93 -17.39 -26.62
CA ALA A 218 13.53 -17.31 -26.27
C ALA A 218 12.79 -18.56 -26.76
N THR A 219 12.27 -19.39 -25.85
CA THR A 219 11.23 -20.39 -26.17
C THR A 219 10.51 -21.01 -24.96
N ALA A 220 10.85 -20.68 -23.72
CA ALA A 220 10.10 -21.16 -22.56
C ALA A 220 9.76 -19.96 -21.65
N GLY A 221 8.59 -19.99 -21.01
CA GLY A 221 7.95 -18.84 -20.35
C GLY A 221 8.76 -18.13 -19.24
N PRO A 222 8.11 -17.24 -18.46
CA PRO A 222 8.81 -16.39 -17.48
C PRO A 222 9.72 -17.21 -16.55
N GLY A 223 10.99 -16.81 -16.44
CA GLY A 223 12.00 -17.48 -15.62
C GLY A 223 12.60 -18.78 -16.18
N ALA A 224 12.30 -19.18 -17.42
CA ALA A 224 12.80 -20.44 -17.95
C ALA A 224 14.32 -20.48 -18.17
N GLY A 225 14.95 -21.55 -17.67
CA GLY A 225 16.39 -21.77 -17.78
C GLY A 225 17.24 -20.83 -16.90
N VAL A 226 16.68 -20.25 -15.84
CA VAL A 226 17.41 -19.45 -14.84
C VAL A 226 17.34 -20.14 -13.48
N PRO A 227 18.46 -20.29 -12.73
CA PRO A 227 18.51 -20.99 -11.44
C PRO A 227 17.35 -20.69 -10.47
N GLY A 228 16.96 -19.43 -10.32
CA GLY A 228 15.90 -18.99 -9.40
C GLY A 228 14.50 -18.81 -10.01
N GLY A 229 14.30 -19.13 -11.30
CA GLY A 229 13.05 -18.85 -12.00
C GLY A 229 11.91 -19.85 -11.69
N VAL A 230 10.65 -19.42 -11.82
CA VAL A 230 9.47 -20.27 -11.56
C VAL A 230 9.43 -21.49 -12.50
N ASN A 231 9.80 -21.31 -13.76
CA ASN A 231 9.79 -22.35 -14.80
C ASN A 231 11.21 -22.84 -15.14
N ARG A 232 12.10 -22.92 -14.14
CA ARG A 232 13.49 -23.36 -14.37
C ARG A 232 13.53 -24.76 -15.01
N ASP A 233 14.32 -24.89 -16.07
CA ASP A 233 14.58 -26.18 -16.73
C ASP A 233 15.86 -26.77 -16.11
N ALA A 234 15.67 -27.52 -15.02
CA ALA A 234 16.73 -28.21 -14.31
C ALA A 234 17.54 -29.12 -15.25
N ALA A 235 16.87 -29.82 -16.17
CA ALA A 235 17.52 -30.71 -17.14
C ALA A 235 18.41 -29.94 -18.12
N ARG A 236 18.04 -28.72 -18.52
CA ARG A 236 18.92 -27.83 -19.31
C ARG A 236 20.14 -27.36 -18.54
N MET A 237 19.99 -27.03 -17.25
CA MET A 237 21.12 -26.57 -16.42
C MET A 237 22.15 -27.68 -16.17
N LEU A 238 21.72 -28.95 -16.26
CA LEU A 238 22.60 -30.11 -16.19
C LEU A 238 23.33 -30.40 -17.52
N ARG A 239 22.85 -29.85 -18.66
CA ARG A 239 23.45 -30.08 -19.98
C ARG A 239 24.68 -29.19 -20.20
N GLY A 240 25.86 -29.72 -19.89
CA GLY A 240 27.15 -29.15 -20.29
C GLY A 240 28.07 -28.80 -19.12
N ASP A 241 27.53 -28.48 -17.95
CA ASP A 241 28.33 -27.97 -16.82
C ASP A 241 28.98 -29.07 -15.95
N PHE A 242 28.50 -30.32 -16.02
CA PHE A 242 29.06 -31.48 -15.29
C PHE A 242 29.79 -32.51 -16.19
N GLY A 243 29.89 -32.21 -17.49
CA GLY A 243 30.61 -33.03 -18.48
C GLY A 243 30.12 -34.48 -18.63
N PRO A 244 30.62 -35.22 -19.63
CA PRO A 244 30.34 -36.65 -19.80
C PRO A 244 31.00 -37.55 -18.73
N SER A 245 31.85 -36.96 -17.86
CA SER A 245 32.59 -37.67 -16.82
C SER A 245 31.84 -37.79 -15.49
N GLY A 246 30.65 -37.19 -15.35
CA GLY A 246 29.88 -37.24 -14.11
C GLY A 246 30.55 -36.55 -12.92
N TRP A 247 31.43 -35.57 -13.19
CA TRP A 247 32.11 -34.84 -12.13
C TRP A 247 31.15 -33.81 -11.53
N VAL A 248 30.92 -33.89 -10.22
CA VAL A 248 30.11 -32.95 -9.46
C VAL A 248 31.06 -32.21 -8.49
N PRO A 249 31.21 -30.87 -8.60
CA PRO A 249 31.99 -30.09 -7.65
C PRO A 249 31.48 -30.29 -6.22
N ALA A 250 32.39 -30.33 -5.26
CA ALA A 250 32.03 -30.27 -3.85
C ALA A 250 31.23 -28.98 -3.57
N GLY A 251 30.01 -29.12 -3.06
CA GLY A 251 29.07 -28.01 -2.86
C GLY A 251 28.15 -27.70 -4.04
N ALA A 252 28.15 -28.50 -5.11
CA ALA A 252 27.18 -28.34 -6.18
C ALA A 252 25.75 -28.64 -5.69
N VAL A 253 24.83 -27.71 -5.96
CA VAL A 253 23.44 -27.82 -5.54
C VAL A 253 22.64 -28.40 -6.70
N PRO A 254 21.86 -29.48 -6.49
CA PRO A 254 20.97 -30.00 -7.53
C PRO A 254 20.03 -28.89 -8.02
N PRO A 255 19.87 -28.67 -9.34
CA PRO A 255 18.96 -27.65 -9.87
C PRO A 255 17.48 -27.87 -9.49
N GLU A 256 17.11 -29.09 -9.09
CA GLU A 256 15.80 -29.45 -8.54
C GLU A 256 15.62 -28.93 -7.10
N SER A 257 16.71 -28.60 -6.41
CA SER A 257 16.69 -28.11 -5.03
C SER A 257 15.87 -26.82 -4.89
N PRO A 258 15.02 -26.69 -3.86
CA PRO A 258 14.34 -25.43 -3.55
C PRO A 258 15.30 -24.25 -3.33
N PHE A 259 16.55 -24.53 -2.95
CA PHE A 259 17.55 -23.53 -2.56
C PHE A 259 18.62 -23.27 -3.64
N PHE A 260 18.50 -23.86 -4.83
CA PHE A 260 19.42 -23.59 -5.95
C PHE A 260 19.47 -22.08 -6.29
N PRO A 261 20.66 -21.46 -6.47
CA PRO A 261 22.01 -22.05 -6.56
C PRO A 261 22.83 -22.07 -5.25
N SER A 262 22.23 -21.84 -4.08
CA SER A 262 22.94 -21.67 -2.81
C SER A 262 23.51 -22.98 -2.24
N PRO A 263 24.84 -23.13 -2.08
CA PRO A 263 25.51 -24.36 -1.65
C PRO A 263 25.48 -24.55 -0.13
N ALA A 264 24.41 -24.15 0.55
CA ALA A 264 24.28 -24.31 2.00
C ALA A 264 24.20 -25.80 2.38
N THR A 265 25.36 -26.44 2.49
CA THR A 265 25.55 -27.85 2.85
C THR A 265 26.30 -27.97 4.17
N THR A 266 26.14 -29.08 4.86
CA THR A 266 26.88 -29.42 6.07
C THR A 266 28.33 -29.82 5.72
N SER A 267 29.20 -29.94 6.73
CA SER A 267 30.56 -30.47 6.56
C SER A 267 30.61 -31.94 6.13
N THR A 268 29.49 -32.67 6.14
CA THR A 268 29.37 -34.05 5.64
C THR A 268 28.98 -34.11 4.16
N GLY A 269 28.76 -32.96 3.51
CA GLY A 269 28.28 -32.88 2.12
C GLY A 269 26.78 -33.09 1.98
N ASP A 270 26.07 -33.33 3.08
CA ASP A 270 24.62 -33.40 3.11
C ASP A 270 24.01 -31.99 3.08
N PHE A 271 22.77 -31.88 2.60
CA PHE A 271 22.03 -30.63 2.72
C PHE A 271 21.82 -30.31 4.19
N LEU A 272 22.08 -29.06 4.58
CA LEU A 272 21.60 -28.57 5.86
C LEU A 272 20.10 -28.37 5.66
N ALA A 273 19.34 -29.43 5.90
CA ALA A 273 17.90 -29.39 5.76
C ALA A 273 17.38 -28.23 6.63
N ALA A 274 16.44 -27.44 6.10
CA ALA A 274 15.99 -26.22 6.77
C ALA A 274 15.48 -26.51 8.18
N ASP A 275 15.04 -27.74 8.43
CA ASP A 275 14.68 -28.24 9.74
C ASP A 275 15.86 -28.34 10.73
N PHE A 276 17.12 -28.39 10.30
CA PHE A 276 18.29 -28.45 11.19
C PHE A 276 18.60 -27.09 11.86
N LEU A 277 18.45 -25.97 11.15
CA LEU A 277 18.52 -24.61 11.75
C LEU A 277 17.33 -24.33 12.66
N VAL A 278 16.21 -25.02 12.41
CA VAL A 278 14.92 -24.76 13.04
C VAL A 278 14.58 -25.81 14.11
N ARG A 279 15.34 -26.90 14.22
CA ARG A 279 15.15 -27.93 15.25
C ARG A 279 16.13 -27.72 16.38
N HIS A 280 15.61 -27.13 17.45
CA HIS A 280 15.64 -27.76 18.78
C HIS A 280 14.21 -27.73 19.36
N GLY A 281 13.37 -28.66 18.89
CA GLY A 281 12.14 -29.06 19.58
C GLY A 281 10.83 -28.46 19.10
N ALA A 282 10.47 -28.66 17.83
CA ALA A 282 9.08 -28.89 17.40
C ALA A 282 9.11 -29.20 15.90
N ALA A 283 8.38 -30.22 15.47
CA ALA A 283 7.84 -30.19 14.13
C ALA A 283 6.92 -28.96 14.07
N VAL A 284 7.45 -27.81 13.68
CA VAL A 284 6.63 -26.64 13.36
C VAL A 284 5.66 -27.14 12.31
N GLY A 285 4.38 -27.18 12.66
CA GLY A 285 3.36 -27.91 11.92
C GLY A 285 3.35 -27.49 10.46
N THR A 286 4.08 -28.21 9.62
CA THR A 286 4.12 -27.98 8.17
C THR A 286 2.70 -28.13 7.61
N GLY A 287 1.88 -28.98 8.22
CA GLY A 287 0.43 -29.05 8.00
C GLY A 287 -0.32 -27.78 8.40
N ALA A 288 0.01 -27.13 9.53
CA ALA A 288 -0.60 -25.85 9.92
C ALA A 288 -0.13 -24.70 9.02
N ILE A 289 1.16 -24.63 8.69
CA ILE A 289 1.71 -23.67 7.73
C ILE A 289 1.06 -23.87 6.36
N ARG A 290 0.93 -25.11 5.89
CA ARG A 290 0.32 -25.44 4.60
C ARG A 290 -1.17 -25.17 4.59
N ALA A 291 -1.91 -25.59 5.61
CA ALA A 291 -3.34 -25.31 5.73
C ALA A 291 -3.61 -23.81 5.81
N GLU A 292 -2.78 -23.06 6.54
CA GLU A 292 -2.86 -21.61 6.60
C GLU A 292 -2.53 -20.99 5.24
N ALA A 293 -1.47 -21.47 4.57
CA ALA A 293 -1.10 -21.00 3.23
C ALA A 293 -2.14 -21.35 2.16
N GLU A 294 -2.82 -22.49 2.26
CA GLU A 294 -3.91 -22.86 1.35
C GLU A 294 -5.16 -22.01 1.62
N ALA A 295 -5.48 -21.76 2.89
CA ALA A 295 -6.65 -20.96 3.27
C ALA A 295 -6.47 -19.46 3.03
N ARG A 296 -5.25 -18.94 3.21
CA ARG A 296 -4.95 -17.50 3.22
C ARG A 296 -3.96 -17.06 2.14
N GLY A 297 -3.29 -17.98 1.46
CA GLY A 297 -2.22 -17.73 0.49
C GLY A 297 -0.80 -17.74 1.11
N PHE A 298 -0.69 -17.65 2.44
CA PHE A 298 0.57 -17.56 3.19
C PHE A 298 0.36 -17.98 4.66
N ALA A 299 1.44 -18.19 5.42
CA ALA A 299 1.37 -18.42 6.87
C ALA A 299 1.73 -17.15 7.66
N SER A 300 0.80 -16.70 8.50
CA SER A 300 0.86 -15.42 9.22
C SER A 300 0.71 -15.59 10.73
N GLU A 301 -0.17 -16.46 11.18
CA GLU A 301 -0.37 -16.82 12.59
C GLU A 301 0.68 -17.85 13.01
N THR A 302 1.04 -18.77 12.12
CA THR A 302 2.04 -19.77 12.41
C THR A 302 3.44 -19.14 12.49
N ARG A 303 4.06 -19.19 13.67
CA ARG A 303 5.42 -18.69 13.93
C ARG A 303 6.47 -19.61 13.27
N ILE A 304 6.74 -19.37 11.98
CA ILE A 304 7.70 -20.17 11.20
C ILE A 304 9.09 -20.08 11.84
N GLY A 305 9.48 -21.14 12.53
CA GLY A 305 10.78 -21.31 13.20
C GLY A 305 10.98 -20.52 14.49
N SER A 306 10.39 -19.33 14.64
CA SER A 306 10.57 -18.47 15.81
C SER A 306 9.92 -18.99 17.10
N GLY A 307 8.91 -19.86 17.01
CA GLY A 307 8.29 -20.47 18.20
C GLY A 307 9.28 -21.28 19.05
N SER A 308 10.29 -21.88 18.43
CA SER A 308 11.35 -22.60 19.17
C SER A 308 12.34 -21.67 19.88
N CYS A 309 12.50 -20.45 19.34
CA CYS A 309 13.39 -19.43 19.88
C CYS A 309 12.78 -18.72 21.09
N GLU A 310 11.46 -18.67 21.21
CA GLU A 310 10.74 -17.91 22.26
C GLU A 310 11.17 -18.29 23.68
N ARG A 311 11.47 -19.58 23.90
CA ARG A 311 11.94 -20.08 25.20
C ARG A 311 13.21 -19.38 25.67
N CYS A 312 14.14 -19.07 24.76
CA CYS A 312 15.46 -18.52 25.09
C CYS A 312 15.60 -17.04 24.72
N HIS A 313 14.79 -16.54 23.79
CA HIS A 313 14.85 -15.21 23.19
C HIS A 313 13.45 -14.60 23.07
N ALA A 314 12.71 -14.54 24.18
CA ALA A 314 11.32 -14.09 24.19
C ALA A 314 11.17 -12.65 23.68
N ASP A 315 12.09 -11.77 24.05
CA ASP A 315 12.15 -10.37 23.62
C ASP A 315 12.40 -10.22 22.12
N ILE A 316 13.35 -10.98 21.58
CA ILE A 316 13.64 -10.99 20.13
C ILE A 316 12.46 -11.57 19.36
N VAL A 317 11.80 -12.62 19.88
CA VAL A 317 10.62 -13.21 19.25
C VAL A 317 9.44 -12.25 19.29
N ASP A 318 9.22 -11.51 20.39
CA ASP A 318 8.18 -10.50 20.50
C ASP A 318 8.42 -9.31 19.56
N GLN A 319 9.68 -8.84 19.50
CA GLN A 319 10.10 -7.82 18.54
C GLN A 319 9.93 -8.29 17.10
N TRP A 320 10.34 -9.53 16.77
CA TRP A 320 10.12 -10.11 15.44
C TRP A 320 8.63 -10.24 15.12
N ALA A 321 7.81 -10.67 16.09
CA ALA A 321 6.37 -10.90 15.91
C ALA A 321 5.60 -9.61 15.60
N THR A 322 6.14 -8.46 16.01
CA THR A 322 5.60 -7.12 15.70
C THR A 322 6.36 -6.42 14.56
N SER A 323 7.45 -7.02 14.07
CA SER A 323 8.31 -6.40 13.06
C SER A 323 7.71 -6.43 11.66
N ALA A 324 8.10 -5.42 10.87
CA ALA A 324 7.85 -5.38 9.43
C ALA A 324 8.42 -6.61 8.70
N HIS A 325 9.42 -7.34 9.24
CA HIS A 325 9.95 -8.54 8.61
C HIS A 325 9.00 -9.74 8.69
N ARG A 326 8.22 -9.85 9.78
CA ARG A 326 7.12 -10.83 9.85
C ARG A 326 6.00 -10.45 8.87
N PHE A 327 5.68 -9.16 8.75
CA PHE A 327 4.63 -8.68 7.85
C PHE A 327 5.06 -8.66 6.39
N ALA A 328 6.33 -8.39 6.08
CA ALA A 328 6.96 -8.47 4.76
C ALA A 328 7.21 -9.92 4.32
N SER A 329 6.68 -10.90 5.02
CA SER A 329 6.47 -12.24 4.46
C SER A 329 5.44 -12.18 3.31
N PHE A 330 5.21 -13.31 2.64
CA PHE A 330 4.24 -13.50 1.55
C PHE A 330 2.77 -13.09 1.86
N ASN A 331 2.49 -12.53 3.04
CA ASN A 331 1.21 -11.93 3.40
C ASN A 331 1.06 -10.47 2.96
N ASN A 332 2.16 -9.74 2.81
CA ASN A 332 2.11 -8.37 2.32
C ASN A 332 2.08 -8.39 0.78
N PRO A 333 0.98 -7.97 0.14
CA PRO A 333 0.83 -8.02 -1.31
C PRO A 333 1.89 -7.18 -2.05
N PHE A 334 2.44 -6.14 -1.43
CA PHE A 334 3.52 -5.33 -2.02
C PHE A 334 4.84 -6.11 -2.09
N TYR A 335 5.16 -6.90 -1.06
CA TYR A 335 6.37 -7.71 -1.05
C TYR A 335 6.20 -8.97 -1.92
N GLU A 336 5.02 -9.58 -1.89
CA GLU A 336 4.68 -10.72 -2.74
C GLU A 336 4.85 -10.38 -4.22
N ALA A 337 4.33 -9.23 -4.68
CA ALA A 337 4.49 -8.77 -6.06
C ALA A 337 5.97 -8.62 -6.45
N THR A 338 6.79 -8.07 -5.55
CA THR A 338 8.25 -7.93 -5.77
C THR A 338 8.93 -9.29 -5.93
N ILE A 339 8.60 -10.27 -5.08
CA ILE A 339 9.16 -11.63 -5.15
C ILE A 339 8.64 -12.38 -6.38
N ALA A 340 7.36 -12.23 -6.73
CA ALA A 340 6.79 -12.81 -7.93
C ALA A 340 7.48 -12.28 -9.18
N ALA A 341 7.65 -10.95 -9.29
CA ALA A 341 8.37 -10.28 -10.36
C ALA A 341 9.85 -10.72 -10.44
N MET A 342 10.53 -10.86 -9.30
CA MET A 342 11.90 -11.40 -9.26
C MET A 342 11.99 -12.80 -9.87
N ARG A 343 11.00 -13.66 -9.60
CA ARG A 343 11.00 -15.04 -10.09
C ARG A 343 10.57 -15.16 -11.56
N SER A 344 9.78 -14.23 -12.08
CA SER A 344 9.39 -14.18 -13.49
C SER A 344 10.45 -13.54 -14.39
N GLU A 345 11.13 -12.49 -13.91
CA GLU A 345 12.10 -11.67 -14.65
C GLU A 345 13.49 -11.63 -13.99
N PRO A 346 14.13 -12.78 -13.71
CA PRO A 346 15.36 -12.82 -12.91
C PRO A 346 16.60 -12.24 -13.62
N ARG A 347 16.54 -12.01 -14.93
CA ARG A 347 17.65 -11.50 -15.76
C ARG A 347 17.45 -10.05 -16.21
N GLU A 348 16.28 -9.46 -15.96
CA GLU A 348 16.00 -8.11 -16.42
C GLU A 348 16.60 -7.07 -15.47
N SER A 349 17.29 -6.10 -16.06
CA SER A 349 17.77 -4.92 -15.34
C SER A 349 16.59 -4.01 -14.98
N ASN A 350 16.81 -3.06 -14.07
CA ASN A 350 15.89 -1.95 -13.86
C ASN A 350 16.59 -0.63 -14.21
N ARG A 351 15.81 0.43 -14.43
CA ARG A 351 16.34 1.76 -14.79
C ARG A 351 17.41 2.29 -13.83
N TRP A 352 17.38 1.89 -12.57
CA TRP A 352 18.35 2.33 -11.56
C TRP A 352 19.69 1.64 -11.75
N ILE A 353 19.65 0.35 -12.09
CA ILE A 353 20.83 -0.43 -12.47
C ILE A 353 21.37 0.03 -13.81
N ASP A 354 20.52 0.28 -14.81
CA ASP A 354 20.97 0.79 -16.11
C ASP A 354 21.68 2.13 -15.96
N ARG A 355 21.13 3.04 -15.12
CA ARG A 355 21.77 4.30 -14.78
C ARG A 355 23.07 4.11 -13.99
N HIS A 356 23.11 3.13 -13.09
CA HIS A 356 24.31 2.80 -12.32
C HIS A 356 25.41 2.23 -13.21
N LEU A 357 25.08 1.33 -14.13
CA LEU A 357 25.97 0.77 -15.14
C LEU A 357 26.48 1.82 -16.13
N ALA A 358 25.64 2.80 -16.47
CA ALA A 358 26.02 3.95 -17.31
C ALA A 358 26.88 4.99 -16.57
N SER A 359 27.06 4.86 -15.25
CA SER A 359 27.91 5.76 -14.46
C SER A 359 29.38 5.55 -14.83
N PRO A 360 30.13 6.61 -15.18
CA PRO A 360 31.53 6.48 -15.58
C PRO A 360 32.35 5.87 -14.43
N GLY A 361 33.01 4.73 -14.70
CA GLY A 361 33.89 4.05 -13.73
C GLY A 361 33.67 2.55 -13.55
N ILE A 362 32.60 1.97 -14.12
CA ILE A 362 32.35 0.51 -14.08
C ILE A 362 32.86 -0.10 -15.40
N ALA A 363 34.07 -0.67 -15.39
CA ALA A 363 34.65 -1.33 -16.56
C ALA A 363 33.91 -2.63 -16.93
N ALA A 364 34.02 -3.04 -18.21
CA ALA A 364 33.56 -4.35 -18.67
C ALA A 364 34.24 -5.47 -17.85
N GLY A 365 33.44 -6.25 -17.12
CA GLY A 365 33.91 -7.23 -16.12
C GLY A 365 33.59 -6.86 -14.66
N GLY A 366 33.08 -5.65 -14.40
CA GLY A 366 32.59 -5.21 -13.09
C GLY A 366 31.24 -5.78 -12.65
N VAL A 367 30.82 -6.93 -13.19
CA VAL A 367 29.47 -7.50 -13.01
C VAL A 367 29.16 -7.79 -11.53
N GLY A 368 30.17 -8.00 -10.68
CA GLY A 368 30.02 -8.11 -9.22
C GLY A 368 29.94 -6.78 -8.45
N ARG A 369 30.04 -5.63 -9.11
CA ARG A 369 29.94 -4.29 -8.49
C ARG A 369 28.61 -3.59 -8.76
N ALA A 370 27.83 -4.07 -9.72
CA ALA A 370 26.45 -3.65 -9.88
C ALA A 370 25.56 -4.58 -9.03
N ALA A 371 24.96 -4.02 -7.99
CA ALA A 371 23.91 -4.71 -7.24
C ALA A 371 22.82 -5.17 -8.21
N SER A 372 22.34 -6.41 -8.09
CA SER A 372 21.23 -6.92 -8.90
C SER A 372 19.95 -6.12 -8.63
N LYS A 373 18.95 -6.19 -9.53
CA LYS A 373 17.65 -5.47 -9.44
C LYS A 373 16.96 -5.66 -8.09
N TRP A 374 17.37 -6.71 -7.38
CA TRP A 374 16.72 -7.28 -6.20
C TRP A 374 17.63 -7.32 -4.96
N CYS A 375 18.94 -7.05 -5.09
CA CYS A 375 19.89 -7.01 -3.98
C CYS A 375 20.39 -5.59 -3.73
N SER A 376 19.47 -4.64 -3.51
CA SER A 376 19.85 -3.33 -2.99
C SER A 376 19.86 -3.37 -1.45
N GLY A 377 21.04 -3.60 -0.90
CA GLY A 377 21.38 -3.44 0.51
C GLY A 377 22.75 -2.81 0.63
#